data_AF-A0A2U1RM15-F1
#
_entry.id   AF-A0A2U1RM15-F1
#
_cell.length_a   1.000
_cell.length_b   1.000
_cell.length_c   1.000
_cell.angle_alpha   90.00
_cell.angle_beta   90.00
_cell.angle_gamma   90.00
#
_symmetry.space_group_name_H-M   'P 1'
#
loop_
_entity.id
_entity.type
_entity.pdbx_description
1 polymer ?
#
loop_
_entity_poly.entity_id
_entity_poly.type
_entity_poly.pdbx_seq_one_letter_code
_entity_poly.pdbx_strand_id
1 'polypeptide(L)'
;MAAIRLPSRCPVLEWQGPDGPIVVSACYDLLTGQEATGKLELRLQRLHENRWVPLAILYNNASTLSAALEQAQAAALDAARKVQAESLNVGTPFRSDLARVTLILLLYLSGEPDVVKRMHPGAKPHRDARMRRKDPERWADIREPMVWDVGVGYRQALERWEIDQVRETAAHSSDRSVRPHMRRAHAHLYWTGPGRTEPRVRFLLPIAVKGKQAEEEAARSSLQLIR
;
A
#
# COMPACT_ATOMS: atom_id res chain seq x y z
N MET A 1 13.39 11.08 -9.65
CA MET A 1 12.97 9.90 -8.85
C MET A 1 12.25 8.93 -9.79
N ALA A 2 12.50 7.62 -9.67
CA ALA A 2 11.74 6.63 -10.46
C ALA A 2 10.29 6.62 -9.96
N ALA A 3 9.32 6.65 -10.87
CA ALA A 3 7.91 6.63 -10.51
C ALA A 3 7.58 5.39 -9.66
N ILE A 4 6.73 5.56 -8.64
CA ILE A 4 6.18 4.45 -7.87
C ILE A 4 5.41 3.56 -8.85
N ARG A 5 5.68 2.26 -8.83
CA ARG A 5 5.02 1.32 -9.74
C ARG A 5 3.63 1.00 -9.21
N LEU A 6 2.61 1.71 -9.71
CA LEU A 6 1.23 1.41 -9.35
C LEU A 6 0.81 0.02 -9.91
N PRO A 7 -0.02 -0.73 -9.18
CA PRO A 7 -0.54 -2.02 -9.65
C PRO A 7 -1.57 -1.88 -10.78
N SER A 8 -2.13 -0.69 -10.97
CA SER A 8 -2.97 -0.31 -12.11
C SER A 8 -2.84 1.19 -12.39
N ARG A 9 -3.49 1.71 -13.45
CA ARG A 9 -3.49 3.16 -13.74
C ARG A 9 -4.10 4.04 -12.64
N CYS A 10 -5.10 3.50 -11.94
CA CYS A 10 -5.81 4.19 -10.87
C CYS A 10 -6.28 3.17 -9.82
N PRO A 11 -5.36 2.62 -8.99
CA PRO A 11 -5.76 1.75 -7.90
C PRO A 11 -6.66 2.50 -6.92
N VAL A 12 -7.69 1.79 -6.45
CA VAL A 12 -8.52 2.20 -5.32
C VAL A 12 -8.15 1.31 -4.14
N LEU A 13 -7.73 1.93 -3.06
CA LEU A 13 -7.33 1.30 -1.82
C LEU A 13 -8.45 1.48 -0.80
N GLU A 14 -8.83 0.40 -0.14
CA GLU A 14 -9.79 0.42 0.95
C GLU A 14 -9.18 -0.25 2.18
N TRP A 15 -9.31 0.38 3.34
CA TRP A 15 -8.93 -0.21 4.62
C TRP A 15 -9.79 0.33 5.76
N GLN A 16 -9.75 -0.34 6.92
CA GLN A 16 -10.50 0.08 8.09
C GLN A 16 -9.75 1.17 8.86
N GLY A 17 -10.40 2.31 9.06
CA GLY A 17 -9.96 3.39 9.93
C GLY A 17 -10.72 3.43 11.25
N PRO A 18 -10.40 4.37 12.16
CA PRO A 18 -11.07 4.50 13.46
C PRO A 18 -12.57 4.78 13.34
N ASP A 19 -12.96 5.59 12.34
CA ASP A 19 -14.34 6.06 12.13
C ASP A 19 -15.06 5.28 11.02
N GLY A 20 -14.50 4.15 10.57
CA GLY A 20 -15.05 3.34 9.49
C GLY A 20 -14.11 3.20 8.28
N PRO A 21 -14.61 2.73 7.13
CA PRO A 21 -13.78 2.44 5.97
C PRO A 21 -13.20 3.73 5.37
N ILE A 22 -11.90 3.69 5.10
CA ILE A 22 -11.17 4.72 4.39
C ILE A 22 -10.93 4.21 2.97
N VAL A 23 -11.38 4.99 1.99
CA VAL A 23 -11.20 4.70 0.57
C VAL A 23 -10.37 5.81 -0.07
N VAL A 24 -9.28 5.44 -0.73
CA VAL A 24 -8.34 6.36 -1.38
C VAL A 24 -8.02 5.86 -2.78
N SER A 25 -8.07 6.75 -3.77
CA SER A 25 -7.54 6.51 -5.12
C SER A 25 -6.14 7.12 -5.25
N ALA A 26 -5.31 6.47 -6.07
CA ALA A 26 -4.03 7.02 -6.49
C ALA A 26 -3.92 6.94 -8.00
N CYS A 27 -3.62 8.06 -8.67
CA CYS A 27 -3.45 8.07 -10.11
C CYS A 27 -2.26 8.93 -10.51
N TYR A 28 -1.55 8.49 -11.54
CA TYR A 28 -0.67 9.39 -12.26
C TYR A 28 -1.49 10.25 -13.20
N ASP A 29 -1.31 11.57 -13.12
CA ASP A 29 -1.84 12.44 -14.15
C ASP A 29 -0.98 12.32 -15.40
N LEU A 30 -1.42 11.45 -16.31
CA LEU A 30 -0.76 11.18 -17.59
C LEU A 30 -1.36 12.01 -18.74
N LEU A 31 -2.48 12.71 -18.51
CA LEU A 31 -3.36 13.17 -19.58
C LEU A 31 -3.70 14.66 -19.52
N THR A 32 -3.80 15.27 -18.34
CA THR A 32 -4.47 16.58 -18.29
C THR A 32 -3.59 17.74 -18.69
N GLY A 33 -2.26 17.63 -18.59
CA GLY A 33 -1.35 18.76 -18.87
C GLY A 33 -1.71 20.03 -18.09
N GLN A 34 -2.49 19.91 -17.00
CA GLN A 34 -3.06 21.02 -16.25
C GLN A 34 -2.01 21.78 -15.43
N GLU A 35 -0.76 21.32 -15.43
CA GLU A 35 0.35 22.02 -14.80
C GLU A 35 1.30 22.53 -15.88
N ALA A 36 1.52 23.84 -15.90
CA ALA A 36 2.35 24.54 -16.88
C ALA A 36 3.81 24.03 -16.92
N THR A 37 4.25 23.24 -15.94
CA THR A 37 5.64 22.78 -15.83
C THR A 37 5.91 21.42 -16.50
N GLY A 38 4.88 20.70 -16.96
CA GLY A 38 5.02 19.44 -17.69
C GLY A 38 5.51 18.25 -16.86
N LYS A 39 5.38 18.31 -15.52
CA LYS A 39 5.87 17.27 -14.60
C LYS A 39 4.85 16.15 -14.41
N LEU A 40 5.36 14.93 -14.20
CA LEU A 40 4.53 13.79 -13.79
C LEU A 40 4.09 13.94 -12.33
N GLU A 41 2.78 13.93 -12.11
CA GLU A 41 2.15 14.07 -10.79
C GLU A 41 1.50 12.77 -10.35
N LEU A 42 1.74 12.36 -9.10
CA LEU A 42 0.93 11.36 -8.40
C LEU A 42 -0.13 12.08 -7.57
N ARG A 43 -1.39 11.90 -7.94
CA ARG A 43 -2.55 12.49 -7.24
C ARG A 43 -3.18 11.44 -6.34
N LEU A 44 -3.36 11.82 -5.08
CA LEU A 44 -4.06 11.02 -4.08
C LEU A 44 -5.40 11.71 -3.76
N GLN A 45 -6.50 10.96 -3.77
CA GLN A 45 -7.83 11.47 -3.46
C GLN A 45 -8.54 10.52 -2.50
N ARG A 46 -9.24 11.07 -1.51
CA ARG A 46 -10.06 10.31 -0.56
C ARG A 46 -11.52 10.40 -0.95
N LEU A 47 -12.26 9.30 -0.85
CA LEU A 47 -13.72 9.32 -0.90
C LEU A 47 -14.26 9.78 0.48
N HIS A 48 -14.99 10.88 0.50
CA HIS A 48 -15.65 11.43 1.68
C HIS A 48 -17.04 11.90 1.30
N GLU A 49 -18.09 11.48 2.01
CA GLU A 49 -19.48 11.85 1.73
C GLU A 49 -19.86 11.67 0.24
N ASN A 50 -19.44 10.54 -0.34
CA ASN A 50 -19.66 10.22 -1.76
C ASN A 50 -19.03 11.20 -2.77
N ARG A 51 -17.99 11.94 -2.34
CA ARG A 51 -17.21 12.86 -3.18
C ARG A 51 -15.71 12.58 -3.06
N TRP A 52 -14.99 12.72 -4.18
CA TRP A 52 -13.53 12.61 -4.18
C TRP A 52 -12.91 13.94 -3.77
N VAL A 53 -12.23 13.94 -2.62
CA VAL A 53 -11.55 15.11 -2.07
C VAL A 53 -10.04 14.96 -2.25
N PRO A 54 -9.34 15.97 -2.79
CA PRO A 54 -7.89 15.95 -2.92
C PRO A 54 -7.21 15.77 -1.57
N LEU A 55 -6.27 14.82 -1.53
CA LEU A 55 -5.49 14.48 -0.36
C LEU A 55 -4.04 15.00 -0.48
N ALA A 56 -3.36 14.67 -1.58
CA ALA A 56 -2.03 15.17 -1.90
C ALA A 56 -1.78 15.15 -3.42
N ILE A 57 -0.92 16.04 -3.90
CA ILE A 57 -0.37 16.02 -5.25
C ILE A 57 1.15 15.99 -5.09
N LEU A 58 1.76 14.89 -5.53
CA LEU A 58 3.19 14.65 -5.36
C LEU A 58 3.88 14.81 -6.71
N TYR A 59 4.84 15.72 -6.77
CA TYR A 59 5.64 15.97 -7.95
C TYR A 59 6.85 15.03 -7.97
N ASN A 60 7.08 14.32 -9.07
CA ASN A 60 8.18 13.35 -9.18
C ASN A 60 9.58 14.00 -9.36
N ASN A 61 9.74 15.28 -9.03
CA ASN A 61 10.98 16.03 -9.13
C ASN A 61 11.78 16.07 -7.81
N ALA A 62 11.19 15.64 -6.69
CA ALA A 62 11.90 15.54 -5.43
C ALA A 62 12.92 14.38 -5.44
N SER A 63 14.00 14.54 -4.68
CA SER A 63 15.03 13.50 -4.53
C SER A 63 14.60 12.37 -3.58
N THR A 64 13.68 12.65 -2.66
CA THR A 64 13.15 11.69 -1.69
C THR A 64 11.63 11.80 -1.55
N LEU A 65 10.98 10.74 -1.06
CA LEU A 65 9.54 10.73 -0.80
C LEU A 65 9.13 11.73 0.29
N SER A 66 9.95 11.88 1.33
CA SER A 66 9.71 12.87 2.40
C SER A 66 9.71 14.29 1.84
N ALA A 67 10.70 14.62 1.01
CA ALA A 67 10.77 15.93 0.36
C ALA A 67 9.57 16.16 -0.58
N ALA A 68 9.11 15.13 -1.30
CA ALA A 68 7.90 15.22 -2.13
C ALA A 68 6.65 15.54 -1.30
N LEU A 69 6.51 14.90 -0.14
CA LEU A 69 5.40 15.12 0.80
C LEU A 69 5.45 16.51 1.42
N GLU A 70 6.62 16.96 1.85
CA GLU A 70 6.82 18.30 2.41
C GLU A 70 6.51 19.38 1.37
N GLN A 71 6.97 19.19 0.13
CA GLN A 71 6.65 20.08 -0.99
C GLN A 71 5.14 20.11 -1.27
N ALA A 72 4.48 18.95 -1.29
CA ALA A 72 3.03 18.87 -1.49
C ALA A 72 2.25 19.57 -0.37
N GLN A 73 2.69 19.41 0.87
CA GLN A 73 2.08 20.07 2.03
C GLN A 73 2.27 21.59 1.96
N ALA A 74 3.47 22.06 1.63
CA ALA A 74 3.76 23.48 1.47
C ALA A 74 2.91 24.12 0.35
N ALA A 75 2.80 23.44 -0.81
CA ALA A 75 1.97 23.89 -1.92
C ALA A 75 0.48 23.94 -1.56
N ALA A 76 -0.02 22.94 -0.81
CA ALA A 76 -1.40 22.92 -0.34
C ALA A 76 -1.70 24.07 0.64
N LEU A 77 -0.77 24.40 1.54
CA LEU A 77 -0.90 25.52 2.47
C LEU A 77 -0.88 26.87 1.73
N ASP A 78 0.00 27.04 0.74
CA ASP A 78 0.06 28.26 -0.08
C ASP A 78 -1.22 28.44 -0.90
N ALA A 79 -1.72 27.38 -1.52
CA ALA A 79 -3.00 27.40 -2.22
C ALA A 79 -4.17 27.75 -1.30
N ALA A 80 -4.22 27.16 -0.09
CA ALA A 80 -5.25 27.46 0.90
C ALA A 80 -5.24 28.94 1.35
N ARG A 81 -4.04 29.53 1.52
CA ARG A 81 -3.89 30.96 1.83
C ARG A 81 -4.41 31.86 0.71
N LYS A 82 -4.22 31.48 -0.56
CA LYS A 82 -4.70 32.24 -1.72
C LYS A 82 -6.22 32.16 -1.90
N VAL A 83 -6.83 31.05 -1.48
CA VAL A 83 -8.28 30.79 -1.59
C VAL A 83 -9.07 31.36 -0.41
N GLN A 84 -8.41 31.97 0.59
CA GLN A 84 -8.99 32.53 1.82
C GLN A 84 -9.92 33.77 1.60
N ALA A 85 -10.60 33.86 0.45
CA ALA A 85 -11.83 34.61 0.24
C ALA A 85 -13.10 33.77 0.49
N GLU A 86 -13.03 32.43 0.54
CA GLU A 86 -14.16 31.57 0.93
C GLU A 86 -13.71 30.45 1.88
N SER A 87 -14.48 30.25 2.95
CA SER A 87 -14.16 29.38 4.09
C SER A 87 -14.19 27.90 3.74
N LEU A 88 -13.12 27.40 3.13
CA LEU A 88 -12.83 25.97 3.10
C LEU A 88 -12.24 25.56 4.46
N ASN A 89 -13.14 25.16 5.36
CA ASN A 89 -12.84 24.57 6.66
C ASN A 89 -12.24 23.15 6.44
N VAL A 90 -11.03 23.10 5.90
CA VAL A 90 -10.33 21.87 5.56
C VAL A 90 -9.36 21.59 6.69
N GLY A 91 -9.69 20.60 7.51
CA GLY A 91 -8.83 20.07 8.59
C GLY A 91 -7.41 19.83 8.09
N THR A 92 -6.54 20.78 8.40
CA THR A 92 -5.15 20.89 7.94
C THR A 92 -4.19 19.78 8.40
N PRO A 93 -4.42 19.02 9.50
CA PRO A 93 -3.51 17.92 9.86
C PRO A 93 -3.86 16.57 9.20
N PHE A 94 -5.08 16.38 8.66
CA PHE A 94 -5.50 15.05 8.19
C PHE A 94 -4.89 14.65 6.84
N ARG A 95 -4.33 15.61 6.09
CA ARG A 95 -3.80 15.37 4.74
C ARG A 95 -2.41 14.72 4.72
N SER A 96 -1.52 15.02 5.66
CA SER A 96 -0.15 14.48 5.63
C SER A 96 -0.10 13.01 6.04
N ASP A 97 -0.80 12.62 7.10
CA ASP A 97 -0.65 11.29 7.69
C ASP A 97 -1.36 10.24 6.87
N LEU A 98 -2.56 10.56 6.39
CA LEU A 98 -3.28 9.71 5.46
C LEU A 98 -2.53 9.58 4.11
N ALA A 99 -1.84 10.63 3.65
CA ALA A 99 -0.99 10.56 2.46
C ALA A 99 0.21 9.65 2.69
N ARG A 100 0.87 9.76 3.86
CA ARG A 100 1.97 8.88 4.26
C ARG A 100 1.54 7.42 4.29
N VAL A 101 0.39 7.12 4.92
CA VAL A 101 -0.15 5.74 4.95
C VAL A 101 -0.44 5.24 3.54
N THR A 102 -1.14 6.05 2.72
CA THR A 102 -1.44 5.71 1.32
C THR A 102 -0.16 5.38 0.54
N LEU A 103 0.88 6.19 0.70
CA LEU A 103 2.17 5.95 0.04
C LEU A 103 2.86 4.67 0.52
N ILE A 104 2.80 4.37 1.81
CA ILE A 104 3.34 3.11 2.35
C ILE A 104 2.58 1.92 1.73
N LEU A 105 1.26 2.00 1.59
CA LEU A 105 0.45 0.98 0.93
C LEU A 105 0.79 0.86 -0.57
N LEU A 106 0.99 1.98 -1.27
CA LEU A 106 1.42 1.95 -2.66
C LEU A 106 2.83 1.36 -2.83
N LEU A 107 3.75 1.67 -1.92
CA LEU A 107 5.10 1.07 -1.90
C LEU A 107 5.04 -0.43 -1.63
N TYR A 108 4.17 -0.86 -0.71
CA TYR A 108 3.89 -2.27 -0.49
C TYR A 108 3.44 -2.95 -1.79
N LEU A 109 2.45 -2.36 -2.48
CA LEU A 109 1.91 -2.86 -3.74
C LEU A 109 2.90 -2.80 -4.91
N SER A 110 3.89 -1.91 -4.85
CA SER A 110 4.93 -1.77 -5.88
C SER A 110 6.02 -2.83 -5.81
N GLY A 111 6.18 -3.48 -4.65
CA GLY A 111 7.20 -4.49 -4.40
C GLY A 111 6.73 -5.89 -4.80
N GLU A 112 6.80 -6.81 -3.84
CA GLU A 112 6.26 -8.18 -3.92
C GLU A 112 5.09 -8.29 -2.93
N PRO A 113 3.93 -7.68 -3.24
CA PRO A 113 2.81 -7.69 -2.31
C PRO A 113 2.20 -9.08 -2.25
N ASP A 114 1.71 -9.42 -1.07
CA ASP A 114 0.85 -10.59 -0.87
C ASP A 114 -0.58 -10.18 -1.23
N VAL A 115 -1.05 -10.66 -2.38
CA VAL A 115 -2.34 -10.33 -2.99
C VAL A 115 -3.11 -11.60 -3.32
N VAL A 116 -4.38 -11.63 -2.94
CA VAL A 116 -5.31 -12.73 -3.21
C VAL A 116 -6.51 -12.16 -3.94
N LYS A 117 -6.80 -12.66 -5.15
CA LYS A 117 -7.97 -12.22 -5.90
C LYS A 117 -9.24 -12.64 -5.17
N ARG A 118 -10.13 -11.70 -4.84
CA ARG A 118 -11.42 -12.03 -4.26
C ARG A 118 -12.31 -12.62 -5.35
N MET A 119 -12.71 -13.87 -5.20
CA MET A 119 -13.59 -14.58 -6.13
C MET A 119 -14.91 -14.87 -5.41
N HIS A 120 -16.05 -14.63 -6.06
CA HIS A 120 -17.34 -15.03 -5.49
C HIS A 120 -17.41 -16.56 -5.38
N PRO A 121 -18.00 -17.11 -4.29
CA PRO A 121 -18.24 -18.54 -4.16
C PRO A 121 -19.06 -19.04 -5.37
N GLY A 122 -18.50 -19.98 -6.14
CA GLY A 122 -19.12 -20.51 -7.36
C GLY A 122 -18.68 -19.86 -8.68
N ALA A 123 -17.93 -18.74 -8.63
CA ALA A 123 -17.35 -18.14 -9.82
C ALA A 123 -16.16 -19.00 -10.32
N LYS A 124 -16.33 -19.65 -11.48
CA LYS A 124 -15.21 -20.29 -12.18
C LYS A 124 -14.33 -19.18 -12.78
N PRO A 125 -12.99 -19.27 -12.70
CA PRO A 125 -12.13 -18.31 -13.38
C PRO A 125 -12.49 -18.29 -14.87
N HIS A 126 -13.00 -17.16 -15.35
CA HIS A 126 -13.36 -17.00 -16.75
C HIS A 126 -12.09 -17.12 -17.58
N ARG A 127 -11.95 -18.24 -18.30
CA ARG A 127 -10.80 -18.48 -19.17
C ARG A 127 -11.08 -17.74 -20.46
N ASP A 128 -10.81 -16.43 -20.47
CA ASP A 128 -11.03 -15.62 -21.67
C ASP A 128 -9.95 -15.96 -22.71
N ALA A 129 -10.26 -16.97 -23.53
CA ALA A 129 -9.34 -17.55 -24.52
C ALA A 129 -9.16 -16.65 -25.75
N ARG A 130 -9.89 -15.53 -25.86
CA ARG A 130 -9.93 -14.72 -27.08
C ARG A 130 -9.99 -13.22 -26.80
N MET A 131 -9.01 -12.69 -26.08
CA MET A 131 -8.47 -11.34 -26.36
C MET A 131 -7.38 -10.98 -25.35
N ARG A 132 -6.12 -11.28 -25.69
CA ARG A 132 -5.02 -10.45 -25.19
C ARG A 132 -5.06 -9.12 -25.94
N ARG A 133 -6.04 -8.26 -25.63
CA ARG A 133 -5.95 -6.85 -26.01
C ARG A 133 -4.69 -6.32 -25.33
N LYS A 134 -3.88 -5.56 -26.09
CA LYS A 134 -2.57 -5.02 -25.66
C LYS A 134 -2.63 -4.21 -24.36
N ASP A 135 -3.83 -3.81 -23.92
CA ASP A 135 -4.09 -3.01 -22.73
C ASP A 135 -5.39 -3.49 -22.03
N PRO A 136 -5.33 -4.45 -21.11
CA PRO A 136 -6.51 -5.05 -20.49
C PRO A 136 -7.25 -4.08 -19.56
N GLU A 137 -6.56 -3.13 -18.92
CA GLU A 137 -7.17 -2.17 -17.99
C GLU A 137 -8.10 -1.17 -18.69
N ARG A 138 -7.75 -0.73 -19.90
CA ARG A 138 -8.58 0.19 -20.68
C ARG A 138 -9.98 -0.36 -20.98
N TRP A 139 -10.12 -1.68 -21.02
CA TRP A 139 -11.36 -2.38 -21.36
C TRP A 139 -11.97 -3.11 -20.18
N ALA A 140 -11.44 -2.90 -18.96
CA ALA A 140 -12.05 -3.44 -17.76
C ALA A 140 -13.43 -2.81 -17.57
N ASP A 141 -14.44 -3.63 -17.27
CA ASP A 141 -15.77 -3.11 -16.95
C ASP A 141 -15.69 -2.41 -15.59
N ILE A 142 -15.90 -1.09 -15.60
CA ILE A 142 -15.84 -0.25 -14.39
C ILE A 142 -16.97 -0.60 -13.42
N ARG A 143 -18.06 -1.22 -13.90
CA ARG A 143 -19.20 -1.65 -13.07
C ARG A 143 -18.90 -2.92 -12.28
N GLU A 144 -17.90 -3.69 -12.70
CA GLU A 144 -17.45 -4.92 -12.04
C GLU A 144 -15.97 -4.79 -11.68
N PRO A 145 -15.63 -3.96 -10.68
CA PRO A 145 -14.25 -3.75 -10.30
C PRO A 145 -13.62 -5.05 -9.81
N MET A 146 -12.38 -5.28 -10.21
CA MET A 146 -11.63 -6.44 -9.73
C MET A 146 -11.13 -6.16 -8.31
N VAL A 147 -11.71 -6.85 -7.35
CA VAL A 147 -11.35 -6.72 -5.93
C VAL A 147 -10.25 -7.70 -5.56
N TRP A 148 -9.22 -7.20 -4.91
CA TRP A 148 -8.09 -7.97 -4.40
C TRP A 148 -7.99 -7.78 -2.89
N ASP A 149 -7.88 -8.88 -2.16
CA ASP A 149 -7.51 -8.87 -0.75
C ASP A 149 -5.99 -8.78 -0.64
N VAL A 150 -5.51 -7.83 0.15
CA VAL A 150 -4.09 -7.47 0.23
C VAL A 150 -3.61 -7.70 1.67
N GLY A 151 -2.43 -8.29 1.84
CA GLY A 151 -1.85 -8.55 3.16
C GLY A 151 -2.54 -9.70 3.91
N VAL A 152 -3.01 -10.73 3.20
CA VAL A 152 -3.65 -11.91 3.80
C VAL A 152 -2.69 -12.69 4.70
N GLY A 153 -1.48 -12.96 4.23
CA GLY A 153 -0.37 -13.52 4.99
C GLY A 153 0.10 -12.61 6.13
N TYR A 154 0.00 -11.28 5.98
CA TYR A 154 0.23 -10.37 7.11
C TYR A 154 -0.82 -10.59 8.20
N ARG A 155 -2.10 -10.64 7.84
CA ARG A 155 -3.20 -10.95 8.78
C ARG A 155 -2.98 -12.30 9.45
N GLN A 156 -2.66 -13.34 8.68
CA GLN A 156 -2.41 -14.68 9.23
C GLN A 156 -1.23 -14.70 10.21
N ALA A 157 -0.15 -13.97 9.93
CA ALA A 157 0.99 -13.87 10.84
C ALA A 157 0.60 -13.18 12.17
N LEU A 158 -0.26 -12.15 12.11
CA LEU A 158 -0.79 -11.47 13.27
C LEU A 158 -1.72 -12.38 14.10
N GLU A 159 -2.69 -13.02 13.45
CA GLU A 159 -3.63 -13.96 14.10
C GLU A 159 -2.88 -15.11 14.79
N ARG A 160 -1.85 -15.68 14.15
CA ARG A 160 -1.00 -16.71 14.75
C ARG A 160 -0.30 -16.21 16.01
N TRP A 161 0.30 -15.02 15.95
CA TRP A 161 0.96 -14.42 17.10
C TRP A 161 -0.01 -14.20 18.28
N GLU A 162 -1.22 -13.71 18.01
CA GLU A 162 -2.24 -13.52 19.06
C GLU A 162 -2.64 -14.84 19.72
N ILE A 163 -2.82 -15.92 18.93
CA ILE A 163 -3.09 -17.26 19.46
C ILE A 163 -1.94 -17.75 20.35
N ASP A 164 -0.70 -17.56 19.92
CA ASP A 164 0.49 -17.99 20.68
C ASP A 164 0.64 -17.20 22.00
N GLN A 165 0.34 -15.89 22.01
CA GLN A 165 0.33 -15.08 23.23
C GLN A 165 -0.66 -15.60 24.27
N VAL A 166 -1.89 -15.94 23.85
CA VAL A 166 -2.91 -16.48 24.74
C VAL A 166 -2.49 -17.82 25.33
N ARG A 167 -1.91 -18.69 24.49
CA ARG A 167 -1.41 -20.01 24.92
C ARG A 167 -0.27 -19.90 25.91
N GLU A 168 0.71 -19.03 25.69
CA GLU A 168 1.85 -18.85 26.62
C GLU A 168 1.41 -18.24 27.95
N THR A 169 0.46 -17.30 27.93
CA THR A 169 -0.11 -16.72 29.15
C THR A 169 -0.84 -17.77 29.99
N ALA A 170 -1.49 -18.74 29.36
CA ALA A 170 -2.16 -19.85 30.04
C ALA A 170 -1.18 -20.94 30.54
N ALA A 171 0.04 -20.99 30.01
CA ALA A 171 0.88 -22.18 30.06
C ALA A 171 2.25 -22.02 30.73
N HIS A 172 2.55 -21.03 31.59
CA HIS A 172 3.43 -21.21 32.78
C HIS A 172 3.74 -19.92 33.56
N SER A 173 3.62 -20.07 34.88
CA SER A 173 4.22 -19.32 35.98
C SER A 173 5.65 -19.80 36.28
N SER A 174 6.59 -19.65 35.34
CA SER A 174 8.01 -19.99 35.58
C SER A 174 8.88 -18.74 35.71
N ASP A 175 9.72 -18.73 36.75
CA ASP A 175 10.40 -17.56 37.35
C ASP A 175 11.46 -16.86 36.47
N ARG A 176 11.68 -17.29 35.23
CA ARG A 176 12.57 -16.63 34.26
C ARG A 176 12.08 -16.81 32.82
N SER A 177 10.99 -16.13 32.47
CA SER A 177 10.53 -16.03 31.08
C SER A 177 10.64 -14.58 30.58
N VAL A 178 11.35 -14.37 29.47
CA VAL A 178 11.34 -13.08 28.76
C VAL A 178 10.04 -12.98 28.00
N ARG A 179 9.31 -11.88 28.18
CA ARG A 179 8.02 -11.67 27.51
C ARG A 179 8.17 -11.86 25.99
N PRO A 180 7.35 -12.74 25.38
CA PRO A 180 7.30 -12.85 23.93
C PRO A 180 6.87 -11.50 23.34
N HIS A 181 7.44 -11.13 22.20
CA HIS A 181 7.09 -9.88 21.53
C HIS A 181 7.08 -10.07 20.02
N MET A 182 6.44 -9.14 19.31
CA MET A 182 6.38 -9.15 17.86
C MET A 182 7.28 -8.08 17.27
N ARG A 183 8.21 -8.49 16.40
CA ARG A 183 8.95 -7.58 15.55
C ARG A 183 8.00 -7.03 14.48
N ARG A 184 7.78 -5.72 14.49
CA ARG A 184 6.86 -5.05 13.56
C ARG A 184 7.32 -5.23 12.11
N ALA A 185 6.34 -5.39 11.23
CA ALA A 185 6.57 -5.33 9.80
C ALA A 185 7.04 -3.95 9.37
N HIS A 186 7.84 -3.92 8.31
CA HIS A 186 8.36 -2.69 7.73
C HIS A 186 8.79 -2.93 6.28
N ALA A 187 8.78 -1.86 5.50
CA ALA A 187 9.42 -1.85 4.19
C ALA A 187 10.94 -1.90 4.35
N HIS A 188 11.57 -2.79 3.61
CA HIS A 188 13.02 -2.98 3.57
C HIS A 188 13.53 -2.62 2.17
N LEU A 189 14.30 -1.53 2.08
CA LEU A 189 14.95 -1.09 0.86
C LEU A 189 16.33 -1.74 0.73
N TYR A 190 16.59 -2.36 -0.42
CA TYR A 190 17.87 -2.96 -0.75
C TYR A 190 18.22 -2.64 -2.20
N TRP A 191 19.51 -2.74 -2.53
CA TRP A 191 20.02 -2.37 -3.86
C TRP A 191 20.49 -3.62 -4.60
N THR A 192 20.15 -3.70 -5.89
CA THR A 192 20.38 -4.84 -6.79
C THR A 192 21.03 -4.37 -8.10
N GLY A 193 21.32 -5.30 -9.01
CA GLY A 193 21.94 -5.01 -10.30
C GLY A 193 23.46 -4.79 -10.25
N PRO A 194 24.14 -4.71 -11.41
CA PRO A 194 25.57 -4.44 -11.49
C PRO A 194 25.92 -3.12 -10.77
N GLY A 195 26.80 -3.20 -9.78
CA GLY A 195 27.19 -2.03 -8.99
C GLY A 195 26.14 -1.53 -7.99
N ARG A 196 25.09 -2.31 -7.68
CA ARG A 196 24.01 -1.94 -6.73
C ARG A 196 23.27 -0.66 -7.11
N THR A 197 22.92 -0.55 -8.39
CA THR A 197 22.30 0.65 -8.97
C THR A 197 20.76 0.60 -8.98
N GLU A 198 20.15 -0.57 -8.80
CA GLU A 198 18.71 -0.77 -8.87
C GLU A 198 18.09 -0.90 -7.47
N PRO A 199 17.37 0.11 -6.95
CA PRO A 199 16.68 0.01 -5.67
C PRO A 199 15.46 -0.92 -5.77
N ARG A 200 15.29 -1.79 -4.77
CA ARG A 200 14.17 -2.70 -4.61
C ARG A 200 13.59 -2.58 -3.21
N VAL A 201 12.26 -2.59 -3.11
CA VAL A 201 11.56 -2.57 -1.83
C VAL A 201 10.90 -3.93 -1.63
N ARG A 202 11.19 -4.57 -0.49
CA ARG A 202 10.49 -5.77 -0.02
C ARG A 202 9.80 -5.46 1.28
N PHE A 203 8.58 -5.97 1.46
CA PHE A 203 7.91 -5.83 2.75
C PHE A 203 8.22 -7.04 3.62
N LEU A 204 8.81 -6.81 4.79
CA LEU A 204 9.08 -7.88 5.75
C LEU A 204 7.86 -8.06 6.65
N LEU A 205 7.32 -9.27 6.67
CA LEU A 205 6.19 -9.65 7.53
C LEU A 205 6.57 -9.55 9.02
N PRO A 206 5.58 -9.39 9.91
CA PRO A 206 5.85 -9.38 11.33
C PRO A 206 6.38 -10.76 11.76
N ILE A 207 7.31 -10.76 12.72
CA ILE A 207 7.92 -12.01 13.22
C ILE A 207 7.70 -12.09 14.73
N ALA A 208 7.13 -13.20 15.18
CA ALA A 208 7.05 -13.55 16.58
C ALA A 208 8.46 -13.88 17.10
N VAL A 209 8.89 -13.18 18.15
CA VAL A 209 10.18 -13.40 18.80
C VAL A 209 9.91 -14.08 20.14
N LYS A 210 10.52 -15.26 20.34
CA LYS A 210 10.37 -16.12 21.52
C LYS A 210 8.99 -16.76 21.76
N GLY A 211 7.99 -16.49 20.92
CA GLY A 211 6.93 -17.48 20.64
C GLY A 211 7.56 -18.64 19.86
N LYS A 212 7.09 -19.88 20.05
CA LYS A 212 7.64 -21.06 19.33
C LYS A 212 7.90 -20.69 17.87
N GLN A 213 9.17 -20.72 17.46
CA GLN A 213 9.55 -20.54 16.07
C GLN A 213 8.85 -21.65 15.30
N ALA A 214 7.83 -21.29 14.52
CA ALA A 214 7.43 -22.13 13.41
C ALA A 214 8.65 -22.16 12.50
N GLU A 215 9.25 -23.35 12.37
CA GLU A 215 10.27 -23.62 11.38
C GLU A 215 9.82 -23.02 10.04
N GLU A 216 10.77 -22.40 9.37
CA GLU A 216 10.63 -21.68 8.12
C GLU A 216 10.38 -22.66 6.96
N GLU A 217 9.30 -23.44 7.03
CA GLU A 217 8.97 -24.50 6.06
C GLU A 217 8.35 -23.95 4.76
N ALA A 218 8.25 -22.62 4.61
CA ALA A 218 7.76 -21.97 3.39
C ALA A 218 8.87 -21.45 2.46
N ALA A 219 10.16 -21.53 2.84
CA ALA A 219 11.26 -21.05 2.01
C ALA A 219 12.00 -22.15 1.24
N ARG A 220 11.76 -23.44 1.55
CA ARG A 220 12.51 -24.56 0.94
C ARG A 220 11.82 -25.28 -0.23
N SER A 221 10.54 -25.02 -0.53
CA SER A 221 9.82 -25.80 -1.57
C SER A 221 9.67 -25.12 -2.94
N SER A 222 10.01 -23.84 -3.10
CA SER A 222 9.78 -23.10 -4.36
C SER A 222 11.04 -22.88 -5.23
N LEU A 223 12.22 -23.27 -4.75
CA LEU A 223 13.48 -23.17 -5.51
C LEU A 223 13.91 -24.48 -6.22
N GLN A 224 13.14 -25.57 -6.12
CA GLN A 224 13.46 -26.85 -6.78
C GLN A 224 12.54 -27.27 -7.93
N LEU A 225 11.63 -26.41 -8.39
CA LEU A 225 10.74 -26.72 -9.53
C LEU A 225 10.98 -25.83 -10.76
N ILE A 226 12.24 -25.47 -11.01
CA ILE A 226 12.69 -25.04 -12.34
C ILE A 226 14.04 -25.71 -12.63
N ARG A 227 13.98 -26.96 -13.11
CA ARG A 227 14.94 -27.57 -14.03
C ARG A 227 14.20 -28.51 -14.95
#